data_AF-A0A3A5YIK0-F1
#
_entry.id   AF-A0A3A5YIK0-F1
#
_cell.length_a   1.000
_cell.length_b   1.000
_cell.length_c   1.000
_cell.angle_alpha   90.00
_cell.angle_beta   90.00
_cell.angle_gamma   90.00
#
_symmetry.space_group_name_H-M   'P 1'
#
loop_
_entity.id
_entity.type
_entity.pdbx_description
1 polymer ?
#
loop_
_entity_poly.entity_id
_entity_poly.type
_entity_poly.pdbx_seq_one_letter_code
_entity_poly.pdbx_strand_id
1 'polypeptide(L)'
;LMMEPGPGESTGTDAEPVIPSGTDAEEVSGETVRKDTPAEPEDPVRRRTSGRQRRASLEEYRETYLTVPKIRNRKTVFVSEDVRDELDAVVRRLGGRGMSVSGLLENLAREHLAAYRGDIEQWRKI
;
A
#
# COMPACT_ATOMS: atom_id res chain seq x y z
N LEU A 1 20.00 -61.75 3.62
CA LEU A 1 19.57 -62.14 2.26
C LEU A 1 18.74 -60.97 1.73
N MET A 2 19.27 -60.00 0.96
CA MET A 2 19.89 -60.11 -0.37
C MET A 2 18.99 -60.91 -1.32
N MET A 3 18.23 -60.25 -2.20
CA MET A 3 18.63 -59.95 -3.60
C MET A 3 17.44 -59.39 -4.41
N GLU A 4 17.75 -58.38 -5.22
CA GLU A 4 17.01 -57.94 -6.41
C GLU A 4 16.88 -59.07 -7.46
N PRO A 5 16.02 -58.90 -8.50
CA PRO A 5 16.57 -58.43 -9.78
C PRO A 5 15.63 -57.51 -10.62
N GLY A 6 16.19 -56.50 -11.29
CA GLY A 6 15.73 -56.04 -12.63
C GLY A 6 16.36 -56.89 -13.75
N PRO A 7 16.47 -56.47 -15.03
CA PRO A 7 15.84 -55.37 -15.78
C PRO A 7 15.34 -55.81 -17.21
N GLY A 8 14.85 -54.87 -18.04
CA GLY A 8 14.73 -55.01 -19.52
C GLY A 8 13.59 -54.15 -20.11
N GLU A 9 13.87 -52.91 -20.57
CA GLU A 9 14.20 -52.46 -21.96
C GLU A 9 12.93 -52.16 -22.80
N SER A 10 12.77 -51.11 -23.62
CA SER A 10 13.58 -50.07 -24.28
C SER A 10 12.57 -49.00 -24.80
N THR A 11 12.77 -47.69 -24.97
CA THR A 11 13.76 -46.87 -25.74
C THR A 11 13.56 -45.40 -25.27
N GLY A 12 14.54 -44.57 -24.91
CA GLY A 12 15.64 -43.99 -25.73
C GLY A 12 15.11 -42.78 -26.53
N THR A 13 15.63 -41.55 -26.50
CA THR A 13 16.98 -41.04 -26.21
C THR A 13 16.97 -39.50 -26.01
N ASP A 14 17.86 -39.01 -25.14
CA ASP A 14 18.30 -37.62 -24.99
C ASP A 14 19.73 -37.46 -25.57
N ALA A 15 20.09 -36.28 -26.09
CA ALA A 15 21.47 -35.78 -26.22
C ALA A 15 21.54 -34.34 -26.82
N GLU A 16 22.10 -33.40 -26.04
CA GLU A 16 22.73 -32.11 -26.40
C GLU A 16 23.99 -32.28 -27.31
N PRO A 17 24.72 -31.25 -27.86
CA PRO A 17 24.95 -29.84 -27.43
C PRO A 17 24.87 -28.81 -28.62
N VAL A 18 25.14 -27.49 -28.57
CA VAL A 18 26.41 -26.74 -28.36
C VAL A 18 26.14 -25.22 -28.40
N ILE A 19 26.89 -24.46 -27.61
CA ILE A 19 27.01 -22.99 -27.64
C ILE A 19 28.02 -22.57 -28.72
N PRO A 20 27.82 -21.45 -29.43
CA PRO A 20 28.95 -20.69 -29.97
C PRO A 20 29.04 -19.28 -29.36
N SER A 21 30.28 -18.89 -29.07
CA SER A 21 30.71 -17.55 -28.67
C SER A 21 31.51 -16.93 -29.82
N GLY A 22 31.40 -15.61 -30.00
CA GLY A 22 32.11 -14.77 -30.98
C GLY A 22 31.23 -14.38 -32.18
N THR A 23 31.29 -13.20 -32.77
CA THR A 23 32.13 -11.99 -32.64
C THR A 23 31.50 -10.94 -33.58
N ASP A 24 31.66 -9.66 -33.24
CA ASP A 24 31.71 -8.48 -34.14
C ASP A 24 30.49 -8.00 -34.95
N ALA A 25 30.03 -6.79 -34.56
CA ALA A 25 29.95 -5.51 -35.28
C ALA A 25 29.32 -5.36 -36.70
N GLU A 26 28.87 -4.11 -36.91
CA GLU A 26 28.31 -3.43 -38.09
C GLU A 26 26.82 -3.66 -38.40
N GLU A 27 25.90 -2.73 -38.12
CA GLU A 27 25.64 -1.34 -38.58
C GLU A 27 24.86 -1.25 -39.90
N VAL A 28 24.07 -0.17 -40.02
CA VAL A 28 23.33 0.35 -41.20
C VAL A 28 21.97 -0.32 -41.47
N SER A 29 20.86 0.36 -41.72
CA SER A 29 20.42 1.76 -41.71
C SER A 29 18.94 1.70 -42.12
N GLY A 30 18.07 2.56 -41.60
CA GLY A 30 16.65 2.51 -41.93
C GLY A 30 15.83 3.59 -41.26
N GLU A 31 15.82 4.74 -41.91
CA GLU A 31 15.22 6.03 -41.56
C GLU A 31 13.69 6.01 -41.34
N THR A 32 13.25 6.76 -40.31
CA THR A 32 11.94 7.42 -40.14
C THR A 32 10.64 6.61 -40.15
N VAL A 33 9.92 6.60 -39.03
CA VAL A 33 8.56 7.17 -38.92
C VAL A 33 8.32 7.56 -37.45
N ARG A 34 8.15 8.85 -37.19
CA ARG A 34 7.53 9.35 -35.95
C ARG A 34 6.06 8.98 -36.02
N LYS A 35 5.60 8.11 -35.13
CA LYS A 35 4.17 7.95 -34.83
C LYS A 35 3.98 8.21 -33.35
N ASP A 36 3.40 9.38 -33.07
CA ASP A 36 2.91 9.81 -31.77
C ASP A 36 2.13 8.65 -31.12
N THR A 37 2.75 8.02 -30.14
CA THR A 37 2.10 7.07 -29.25
C THR A 37 1.70 7.88 -28.02
N PRO A 38 0.41 7.98 -27.66
CA PRO A 38 0.00 8.59 -26.42
C PRO A 38 0.74 7.92 -25.26
N ALA A 39 1.35 8.74 -24.39
CA ALA A 39 2.06 8.27 -23.22
C ALA A 39 1.21 7.24 -22.44
N GLU A 40 1.84 6.12 -22.08
CA GLU A 40 1.32 5.10 -21.18
C GLU A 40 0.66 5.76 -19.96
N PRO A 41 -0.46 5.22 -19.45
CA PRO A 41 -0.79 5.46 -18.05
C PRO A 41 0.32 4.82 -17.24
N GLU A 42 1.19 5.64 -16.63
CA GLU A 42 2.19 5.14 -15.70
C GLU A 42 1.48 4.27 -14.67
N ASP A 43 1.76 2.96 -14.75
CA ASP A 43 1.44 1.99 -13.72
C ASP A 43 1.82 2.66 -12.40
N PRO A 44 0.93 2.79 -11.39
CA PRO A 44 1.25 3.51 -10.19
C PRO A 44 2.39 2.77 -9.52
N VAL A 45 3.61 3.22 -9.82
CA VAL A 45 4.86 2.71 -9.29
C VAL A 45 4.60 2.65 -7.82
N ARG A 46 4.57 1.43 -7.30
CA ARG A 46 4.38 1.11 -5.89
C ARG A 46 5.59 1.70 -5.18
N ARG A 47 5.60 3.03 -5.01
CA ARG A 47 6.69 3.82 -4.46
C ARG A 47 6.89 3.22 -3.10
N ARG A 48 8.00 2.51 -2.94
CA ARG A 48 8.36 1.84 -1.71
C ARG A 48 8.70 2.97 -0.74
N THR A 49 7.68 3.55 -0.12
CA THR A 49 7.84 4.58 0.91
C THR A 49 8.87 4.03 1.88
N SER A 50 9.99 4.75 2.03
CA SER A 50 11.09 4.24 2.84
C SER A 50 10.59 4.01 4.26
N GLY A 51 11.17 3.06 4.99
CA GLY A 51 10.77 2.80 6.38
C GLY A 51 10.90 4.04 7.28
N ARG A 52 11.76 5.00 6.93
CA ARG A 52 11.83 6.31 7.62
C ARG A 52 10.64 7.21 7.27
N GLN A 53 10.25 7.30 5.99
CA GLN A 53 9.06 8.06 5.59
C GLN A 53 7.77 7.46 6.15
N ARG A 54 7.63 6.13 6.17
CA ARG A 54 6.47 5.48 6.82
C ARG A 54 6.41 5.75 8.32
N ARG A 55 7.58 5.80 8.98
CA ARG A 55 7.67 6.17 10.39
C ARG A 55 7.30 7.62 10.62
N ALA A 56 7.79 8.55 9.78
CA ALA A 56 7.42 9.96 9.84
C ALA A 56 5.92 10.18 9.62
N SER A 57 5.31 9.51 8.63
CA SER A 57 3.86 9.60 8.40
C SER A 57 3.05 8.96 9.53
N LEU A 58 3.57 7.93 10.19
CA LEU A 58 2.91 7.31 11.35
C LEU A 58 3.02 8.17 12.60
N GLU A 59 4.17 8.83 12.80
CA GLU A 59 4.38 9.77 13.90
C GLU A 59 3.44 10.96 13.77
N GLU A 60 3.38 11.56 12.57
CA GLU A 60 2.42 12.62 12.25
C GLU A 60 0.97 12.18 12.49
N TYR A 61 0.58 10.98 12.02
CA TYR A 61 -0.75 10.43 12.29
C TYR A 61 -1.04 10.29 13.79
N ARG A 62 -0.04 9.85 14.57
CA ARG A 62 -0.18 9.69 16.03
C ARG A 62 -0.35 11.02 16.72
N GLU A 63 0.43 12.02 16.34
CA GLU A 63 0.36 13.37 16.89
C GLU A 63 -0.98 14.05 16.58
N THR A 64 -1.50 13.86 15.37
CA THR A 64 -2.77 14.47 14.96
C THR A 64 -3.98 13.75 15.55
N TYR A 65 -4.04 12.42 15.46
CA TYR A 65 -5.28 11.68 15.73
C TYR A 65 -5.26 10.83 17.00
N LEU A 66 -4.08 10.48 17.51
CA LEU A 66 -3.92 9.55 18.64
C LEU A 66 -3.42 10.20 19.93
N THR A 67 -3.57 11.53 20.05
CA THR A 67 -3.42 12.25 21.30
C THR A 67 -4.67 12.08 22.16
N VAL A 68 -4.52 11.87 23.47
CA VAL A 68 -5.66 11.64 24.36
C VAL A 68 -6.43 12.95 24.59
N PRO A 69 -7.66 13.11 24.06
CA PRO A 69 -8.36 14.38 24.17
C PRO A 69 -9.09 14.49 25.51
N LYS A 70 -9.18 15.71 26.03
CA LYS A 70 -9.99 16.03 27.22
C LYS A 70 -11.42 16.35 26.80
N ILE A 71 -12.27 15.33 26.74
CA ILE A 71 -13.68 15.47 26.34
C ILE A 71 -14.53 15.87 27.55
N ARG A 72 -14.98 17.12 27.59
CA ARG A 72 -15.97 17.61 28.56
C ARG A 72 -17.38 17.50 27.98
N ASN A 73 -18.39 17.32 28.84
CA ASN A 73 -19.81 17.28 28.43
C ASN A 73 -20.08 16.24 27.31
N ARG A 74 -19.51 15.04 27.47
CA ARG A 74 -19.55 13.97 26.46
C ARG A 74 -20.97 13.74 25.94
N LYS A 75 -21.10 13.60 24.62
CA LYS A 75 -22.34 13.23 23.92
C LYS A 75 -22.18 11.85 23.29
N THR A 76 -23.26 11.09 23.18
CA THR A 76 -23.26 9.79 22.49
C THR A 76 -23.39 10.00 20.98
N VAL A 77 -22.59 9.28 20.21
CA VAL A 77 -22.66 9.23 18.75
C VAL A 77 -22.82 7.77 18.35
N PHE A 78 -23.76 7.50 17.44
CA PHE A 78 -23.97 6.17 16.90
C PHE A 78 -23.14 5.99 15.64
N VAL A 79 -22.50 4.83 15.52
CA VAL A 79 -21.73 4.36 14.36
C VAL A 79 -22.09 2.91 14.11
N SER A 80 -21.86 2.40 12.89
CA SER A 80 -22.01 0.97 12.62
C SER A 80 -21.00 0.14 13.43
N GLU A 81 -21.30 -1.14 13.59
CA GLU A 81 -20.42 -2.11 14.24
C GLU A 81 -19.06 -2.18 13.53
N ASP A 82 -19.06 -2.40 12.21
CA ASP A 82 -17.83 -2.48 11.41
C ASP A 82 -16.93 -1.24 11.58
N VAL A 83 -17.51 -0.04 11.54
CA VAL A 83 -16.76 1.21 11.73
C VAL A 83 -16.18 1.28 13.14
N ARG A 84 -16.95 0.88 14.15
CA ARG A 84 -16.46 0.87 15.54
C ARG A 84 -15.30 -0.10 15.71
N ASP A 85 -15.37 -1.27 15.08
CA ASP A 85 -14.35 -2.31 15.18
C ASP A 85 -13.06 -1.92 14.44
N GLU A 86 -13.18 -1.27 13.27
CA GLU A 86 -12.03 -0.70 12.58
C GLU A 86 -11.34 0.38 13.42
N LEU A 87 -12.12 1.28 14.04
CA LEU A 87 -11.58 2.30 14.92
C LEU A 87 -10.93 1.72 16.18
N ASP A 88 -11.52 0.68 16.78
CA ASP A 88 -10.92 -0.02 17.91
C ASP A 88 -9.59 -0.66 17.51
N ALA A 89 -9.53 -1.32 16.34
CA ALA A 89 -8.30 -1.91 15.82
C ALA A 89 -7.19 -0.87 15.64
N VAL A 90 -7.51 0.33 15.16
CA VAL A 90 -6.56 1.45 15.06
C VAL A 90 -6.04 1.84 16.45
N VAL A 91 -6.94 2.08 17.40
CA VAL A 91 -6.57 2.49 18.76
C VAL A 91 -5.70 1.43 19.45
N ARG A 92 -6.04 0.14 19.32
CA ARG A 92 -5.27 -0.96 19.91
C ARG A 92 -3.86 -1.10 19.33
N ARG A 93 -3.71 -0.91 18.02
CA ARG A 93 -2.44 -1.12 17.31
C ARG A 93 -1.51 0.08 17.42
N LEU A 94 -2.07 1.28 17.34
CA LEU A 94 -1.30 2.51 17.15
C LEU A 94 -1.40 3.47 18.34
N GLY A 95 -2.46 3.37 19.14
CA GLY A 95 -2.77 4.29 20.23
C GLY A 95 -1.89 4.10 21.47
N GLY A 96 -1.69 5.18 22.21
CA GLY A 96 -0.99 5.19 23.49
C GLY A 96 -1.88 4.88 24.69
N ARG A 97 -1.29 4.93 25.89
CA ARG A 97 -2.03 4.75 27.15
C ARG A 97 -3.15 5.78 27.27
N GLY A 98 -4.37 5.32 27.56
CA GLY A 98 -5.54 6.18 27.73
C GLY A 98 -6.21 6.60 26.44
N MET A 99 -5.71 6.15 25.28
CA MET A 99 -6.39 6.34 24.01
C MET A 99 -7.65 5.47 23.94
N SER A 100 -8.70 6.00 23.33
CA SER A 100 -9.99 5.32 23.19
C SER A 100 -10.60 5.61 21.83
N VAL A 101 -11.55 4.78 21.40
CA VAL A 101 -12.33 5.01 20.18
C VAL A 101 -12.99 6.38 20.19
N SER A 102 -13.62 6.76 21.32
CA SER A 102 -14.19 8.11 21.46
C SER A 102 -13.16 9.21 21.32
N GLY A 103 -11.93 9.00 21.79
CA GLY A 103 -10.85 9.96 21.65
C GLY A 103 -10.40 10.11 20.20
N LEU A 104 -10.28 9.01 19.46
CA LEU A 104 -9.92 9.03 18.04
C LEU A 104 -10.99 9.75 17.23
N LEU A 105 -12.26 9.42 17.50
CA LEU A 105 -13.41 10.04 16.84
C LEU A 105 -13.49 11.55 17.09
N GLU A 106 -13.21 11.97 18.33
CA GLU A 106 -13.15 13.39 18.69
C GLU A 106 -12.07 14.13 17.90
N ASN A 107 -10.86 13.56 17.81
CA ASN A 107 -9.76 14.20 17.09
C ASN A 107 -10.04 14.25 15.57
N LEU A 108 -10.56 13.17 15.00
CA LEU A 108 -11.01 13.13 13.60
C LEU A 108 -12.07 14.21 13.32
N ALA A 109 -13.07 14.33 14.19
CA ALA A 109 -14.11 15.34 14.05
C ALA A 109 -13.55 16.76 14.17
N ARG A 110 -12.62 17.01 15.09
CA ARG A 110 -11.96 18.32 15.25
C ARG A 110 -11.17 18.71 14.01
N GLU A 111 -10.37 17.78 13.49
CA GLU A 111 -9.56 18.02 12.29
C GLU A 111 -10.45 18.29 11.08
N HIS A 112 -11.51 17.48 10.89
CA HIS A 112 -12.47 17.70 9.82
C HIS A 112 -13.15 19.08 9.93
N LEU A 113 -13.61 19.45 11.12
CA LEU A 113 -14.22 20.76 11.34
C LEU A 113 -13.22 21.91 11.16
N ALA A 114 -11.95 21.72 11.48
CA ALA A 114 -10.92 22.74 11.27
C ALA A 114 -10.64 22.93 9.77
N ALA A 115 -10.48 21.83 9.03
CA ALA A 115 -10.20 21.84 7.61
C ALA A 115 -11.34 22.44 6.77
N TYR A 116 -12.59 22.12 7.11
CA TYR A 116 -13.77 22.47 6.28
C TYR A 116 -14.65 23.57 6.86
N ARG A 117 -14.24 24.27 7.93
CA ARG A 117 -15.07 25.30 8.58
C ARG A 117 -15.63 26.33 7.58
N GLY A 118 -14.76 26.89 6.74
CA GLY A 118 -15.13 27.92 5.78
C GLY A 118 -16.11 27.41 4.73
N ASP A 119 -15.85 26.23 4.19
CA ASP A 119 -16.68 25.60 3.16
C ASP A 119 -18.08 25.26 3.71
N ILE A 120 -18.14 24.69 4.92
CA ILE A 120 -19.41 24.39 5.61
C ILE A 120 -20.23 25.69 5.81
N GLU A 121 -19.59 26.79 6.20
CA GLU A 121 -20.26 28.08 6.37
C GLU A 121 -20.73 28.69 5.04
N GLN A 122 -20.00 28.45 3.96
CA GLN A 122 -20.39 28.87 2.61
C GLN A 122 -21.60 28.09 2.12
N TRP A 123 -21.59 26.76 2.24
CA TRP A 123 -22.70 25.92 1.80
C TRP A 123 -23.98 26.17 2.58
N ARG A 124 -23.90 26.60 3.85
CA ARG A 124 -25.08 26.98 4.64
C ARG A 124 -25.85 28.19 4.06
N LYS A 125 -25.21 29.01 3.21
CA LYS A 125 -25.82 30.21 2.61
C LYS A 125 -26.51 29.93 1.27
N ILE A 126 -26.36 28.71 0.75
CA ILE A 126 -27.02 28.21 -0.46
C ILE A 126 -28.36 27.59 -0.04
#